data_AF-F8DMW4-F1
#
_entry.id   AF-F8DMW4-F1
#
_cell.length_a   1.000
_cell.length_b   1.000
_cell.length_c   1.000
_cell.angle_alpha   90.00
_cell.angle_beta   90.00
_cell.angle_gamma   90.00
#
_symmetry.space_group_name_H-M   'P 1'
#
loop_
_entity.id
_entity.type
_entity.pdbx_description
1 polymer ?
#
loop_
_entity_poly.entity_id
_entity_poly.type
_entity_poly.pdbx_seq_one_letter_code
_entity_poly.pdbx_strand_id
1 'polypeptide(L)'
;MAKDGTNRGGARVGAGRKPKSLHDKLADGQEANVIDLPEPANLEGHVMPPVKKYLKAEQKSGLEFDAADIFKETWQWLVERGCERLVNSQLIEQYAVSVSRWIQCEECISKFGFLARHPTTGNAIASPYVAMSRDYMKQSSQLWFQIFQVVKENNAVAYQGTTPQDDVMERLLRTRKGKY
;
A
#
# COMPACT_ATOMS: atom_id res chain seq x y z
N MET A 1 -1.56 -2.96 32.22
CA MET A 1 -2.86 -2.66 31.57
C MET A 1 -3.12 -1.17 31.70
N ALA A 2 -3.50 -0.49 30.62
CA ALA A 2 -3.95 0.90 30.72
C ALA A 2 -5.29 0.96 31.47
N LYS A 3 -5.62 2.12 32.05
CA LYS A 3 -6.79 2.33 32.92
C LYS A 3 -8.16 2.09 32.23
N ASP A 4 -8.19 1.83 30.92
CA ASP A 4 -9.40 1.53 30.13
C ASP A 4 -9.51 0.07 29.64
N GLY A 5 -8.63 -0.84 30.09
CA GLY A 5 -8.70 -2.25 29.73
C GLY A 5 -8.26 -2.60 28.30
N THR A 6 -7.82 -1.63 27.49
CA THR A 6 -7.27 -1.91 26.16
C THR A 6 -5.80 -2.35 26.23
N ASN A 7 -5.49 -3.48 25.58
CA ASN A 7 -4.12 -3.96 25.37
C ASN A 7 -3.48 -3.12 24.26
N ARG A 8 -3.19 -1.84 24.55
CA ARG A 8 -2.36 -1.00 23.67
C ARG A 8 -0.97 -1.62 23.66
N GLY A 9 -0.63 -2.32 22.57
CA GLY A 9 0.66 -2.96 22.37
C GLY A 9 1.79 -1.93 22.38
N GLY A 10 2.29 -1.59 23.56
CA GLY A 10 3.55 -0.88 23.74
C GLY A 10 4.73 -1.80 23.44
N ALA A 11 5.92 -1.21 23.30
CA ALA A 11 7.16 -1.96 23.17
C ALA A 11 7.26 -2.96 24.33
N ARG A 12 7.25 -4.26 24.01
CA ARG A 12 7.41 -5.31 25.02
C ARG A 12 8.84 -5.23 25.56
N VAL A 13 9.01 -5.45 26.86
CA VAL A 13 10.34 -5.61 27.46
C VAL A 13 11.06 -6.71 26.68
N GLY A 14 12.20 -6.39 26.07
CA GLY A 14 12.97 -7.29 25.20
C GLY A 14 12.70 -7.21 23.70
N ALA A 15 11.78 -6.35 23.21
CA ALA A 15 11.45 -6.26 21.78
C ALA A 15 12.53 -5.60 20.90
N GLY A 16 13.67 -5.19 21.47
CA GLY A 16 14.71 -4.44 20.78
C GLY A 16 14.24 -3.06 20.29
N ARG A 17 15.18 -2.21 19.87
CA ARG A 17 14.85 -0.95 19.18
C ARG A 17 14.49 -1.29 17.74
N LYS A 18 13.46 -0.63 17.17
CA LYS A 18 13.18 -0.73 15.74
C LYS A 18 14.44 -0.42 14.93
N PRO A 19 14.75 -1.19 13.88
CA PRO A 19 15.93 -0.93 13.06
C PRO A 19 15.87 0.47 12.45
N LYS A 20 17.00 1.17 12.52
CA LYS A 20 17.23 2.48 11.89
C LYS A 20 17.23 2.35 10.37
N SER A 21 16.82 3.41 9.66
CA SER A 21 16.95 3.46 8.19
C SER A 21 18.42 3.47 7.77
N LEU A 22 18.71 3.21 6.50
CA LEU A 22 20.09 3.28 6.00
C LEU A 22 20.67 4.69 6.16
N HIS A 23 19.90 5.72 5.79
CA HIS A 23 20.25 7.13 6.06
C HIS A 23 20.63 7.37 7.53
N ASP A 24 19.79 6.93 8.48
CA ASP A 24 20.06 7.17 9.91
C ASP A 24 21.32 6.42 10.39
N LYS A 25 21.57 5.21 9.87
CA LYS A 25 22.79 4.46 10.20
C LYS A 25 24.03 5.16 9.68
N LEU A 26 23.99 5.66 8.44
CA LEU A 26 25.08 6.44 7.84
C LEU A 26 25.33 7.74 8.62
N ALA A 27 24.26 8.46 8.98
CA ALA A 27 24.35 9.69 9.77
C ALA A 27 24.95 9.44 11.17
N ASP A 28 24.66 8.30 11.77
CA ASP A 28 25.21 7.87 13.06
C ASP A 28 26.61 7.23 12.96
N GLY A 29 27.20 7.15 11.76
CA GLY A 29 28.51 6.53 11.53
C GLY A 29 28.56 5.01 11.77
N GLN A 30 27.40 4.34 11.71
CA GLN A 30 27.31 2.88 11.89
C GLN A 30 27.58 2.14 10.58
N GLU A 31 28.25 0.99 10.65
CA GLU A 31 28.41 0.11 9.49
C GLU A 31 27.03 -0.32 8.95
N ALA A 32 26.77 -0.02 7.68
CA ALA A 32 25.53 -0.35 7.00
C ALA A 32 25.84 -1.17 5.75
N ASN A 33 25.22 -2.35 5.64
CA ASN A 33 25.24 -3.13 4.40
C ASN A 33 24.27 -2.49 3.41
N VAL A 34 24.82 -1.75 2.44
CA VAL A 34 24.08 -1.34 1.23
C VAL A 34 24.05 -2.56 0.31
N ILE A 35 22.87 -2.91 -0.22
CA ILE A 35 22.82 -3.87 -1.34
C ILE A 35 23.31 -3.10 -2.57
N ASP A 36 24.63 -3.15 -2.78
CA ASP A 36 25.27 -2.50 -3.91
C ASP A 36 25.08 -3.39 -5.15
N LEU A 37 23.95 -3.18 -5.83
CA LEU A 37 23.78 -3.70 -7.18
C LEU A 37 24.68 -2.86 -8.10
N PRO A 38 25.53 -3.47 -8.96
CA PRO A 38 26.43 -2.72 -9.81
C PRO A 38 25.67 -1.64 -10.58
N GLU A 39 26.10 -0.39 -10.45
CA GLU A 39 25.57 0.73 -11.22
C GLU A 39 25.70 0.37 -12.70
N PRO A 40 24.59 0.32 -13.46
CA PRO A 40 24.69 0.20 -14.89
C PRO A 40 25.44 1.43 -15.41
N ALA A 41 26.44 1.22 -16.28
CA ALA A 41 27.28 2.28 -16.86
C ALA A 41 26.48 3.36 -17.61
N ASN A 42 25.18 3.14 -17.84
CA ASN A 42 24.21 4.10 -18.34
C ASN A 42 23.08 4.23 -17.32
N LEU A 43 22.63 5.47 -17.06
CA LEU A 43 21.31 5.78 -16.51
C LEU A 43 20.23 5.39 -17.54
N GLU A 44 20.13 4.11 -17.88
CA GLU A 44 19.05 3.57 -18.69
C GLU A 44 17.83 3.48 -17.78
N GLY A 45 16.88 4.40 -17.97
CA GLY A 45 15.57 4.31 -17.34
C GLY A 45 14.98 2.94 -17.66
N HIS A 46 14.95 2.05 -16.66
CA HIS A 46 14.54 0.67 -16.87
C HIS A 46 13.08 0.61 -17.33
N VAL A 47 12.85 -0.15 -18.40
CA VAL A 47 11.51 -0.32 -18.98
C VAL A 47 10.60 -0.96 -17.94
N MET A 48 9.54 -0.24 -17.55
CA MET A 48 8.53 -0.73 -16.63
C MET A 48 7.97 -2.09 -17.11
N PRO A 49 7.84 -3.09 -16.23
CA PRO A 49 7.25 -4.36 -16.58
C PRO A 49 5.86 -4.17 -17.21
N PRO A 50 5.50 -4.97 -18.21
CA PRO A 50 4.21 -4.84 -18.86
C PRO A 50 3.09 -5.07 -17.84
N VAL A 51 2.17 -4.11 -17.76
CA VAL A 51 0.98 -4.24 -16.90
C VAL A 51 0.18 -5.46 -17.34
N LYS A 52 0.10 -6.46 -16.46
CA LYS A 52 -0.57 -7.74 -16.74
C LYS A 52 -2.06 -7.54 -17.01
N LYS A 53 -2.63 -8.42 -17.85
CA LYS A 53 -4.02 -8.34 -18.30
C LYS A 53 -5.03 -8.23 -17.16
N TYR A 54 -4.83 -8.94 -16.05
CA TYR A 54 -5.78 -8.92 -14.93
C TYR A 54 -5.84 -7.58 -14.18
N LEU A 55 -4.79 -6.75 -14.27
CA LEU A 55 -4.79 -5.39 -13.71
C LEU A 55 -5.63 -4.41 -14.54
N LYS A 56 -5.98 -4.80 -15.77
CA LYS A 56 -6.84 -4.07 -16.71
C LYS A 56 -8.18 -4.75 -16.92
N ALA A 57 -8.53 -5.73 -16.09
CA ALA A 57 -9.75 -6.49 -16.25
C ALA A 57 -10.97 -5.59 -16.06
N GLU A 58 -11.92 -5.67 -16.99
CA GLU A 58 -13.20 -4.98 -16.90
C GLU A 58 -13.99 -5.46 -15.67
N GLN A 59 -14.60 -4.51 -14.97
CA GLN A 59 -15.40 -4.80 -13.78
C GLN A 59 -16.88 -4.90 -14.15
N LYS A 60 -17.61 -5.77 -13.44
CA LYS A 60 -19.06 -5.92 -13.63
C LYS A 60 -19.84 -4.61 -13.45
N SER A 61 -19.31 -3.68 -12.65
CA SER A 61 -19.88 -2.35 -12.44
C SER A 61 -19.75 -1.42 -13.65
N GLY A 62 -18.97 -1.78 -14.67
CA GLY A 62 -18.63 -0.92 -15.80
C GLY A 62 -17.62 0.18 -15.48
N LEU A 63 -17.14 0.25 -14.23
CA LEU A 63 -16.08 1.17 -13.83
C LEU A 63 -14.71 0.63 -14.25
N GLU A 64 -13.80 1.53 -14.59
CA GLU A 64 -12.41 1.19 -14.84
C GLU A 64 -11.76 0.60 -13.59
N PHE A 65 -10.76 -0.26 -13.79
CA PHE A 65 -10.05 -0.88 -12.69
C PHE A 65 -8.74 -0.13 -12.44
N ASP A 66 -8.69 0.64 -11.34
CA ASP A 66 -7.57 1.53 -10.96
C ASP A 66 -6.21 0.82 -10.80
N ALA A 67 -6.19 -0.52 -10.79
CA ALA A 67 -5.00 -1.32 -10.49
C ALA A 67 -3.87 -1.08 -11.49
N ALA A 68 -4.20 -0.84 -12.76
CA ALA A 68 -3.21 -0.55 -13.78
C ALA A 68 -2.45 0.76 -13.48
N ASP A 69 -3.13 1.79 -12.98
CA ASP A 69 -2.51 3.09 -12.73
C ASP A 69 -1.76 3.11 -11.40
N ILE A 70 -2.31 2.47 -10.35
CA ILE A 70 -1.60 2.30 -9.07
C ILE A 70 -0.28 1.56 -9.28
N PHE A 71 -0.27 0.54 -10.15
CA PHE A 71 0.95 -0.18 -10.48
C PHE A 71 1.99 0.74 -11.12
N LYS A 72 1.59 1.57 -12.11
CA LYS A 72 2.50 2.50 -12.80
C LYS A 72 3.08 3.54 -11.84
N GLU A 73 2.24 4.15 -11.02
CA GLU A 73 2.66 5.17 -10.04
C GLU A 73 3.61 4.58 -9.01
N THR A 74 3.30 3.40 -8.47
CA THR A 74 4.16 2.73 -7.50
C THR A 74 5.50 2.34 -8.12
N TRP A 75 5.50 1.89 -9.38
CA TRP A 75 6.73 1.59 -10.11
C TRP A 75 7.57 2.85 -10.35
N GLN A 76 6.96 3.93 -10.85
CA GLN A 76 7.64 5.21 -11.07
C GLN A 76 8.25 5.75 -9.78
N TRP A 77 7.51 5.67 -8.67
CA TRP A 77 8.00 6.03 -7.35
C TRP A 77 9.23 5.20 -6.93
N LEU A 78 9.29 3.91 -7.29
CA LEU A 78 10.46 3.07 -7.03
C LEU A 78 11.66 3.42 -7.92
N VAL A 79 11.43 3.74 -9.21
CA VAL A 79 12.47 4.14 -10.17
C VAL A 79 13.13 5.44 -9.75
N GLU A 80 12.36 6.44 -9.33
CA GLU A 80 12.88 7.71 -8.78
C GLU A 80 13.81 7.50 -7.58
N ARG A 81 13.74 6.33 -6.94
CA ARG A 81 14.49 5.96 -5.73
C ARG A 81 15.52 4.86 -5.99
N GLY A 82 15.71 4.45 -7.24
CA GLY A 82 16.65 3.37 -7.62
C GLY A 82 16.33 2.01 -6.97
N CYS A 83 15.08 1.81 -6.54
CA CYS A 83 14.65 0.62 -5.79
C CYS A 83 13.81 -0.35 -6.64
N GLU A 84 13.61 -0.07 -7.93
CA GLU A 84 12.77 -0.86 -8.83
C GLU A 84 13.28 -2.29 -9.02
N ARG A 85 14.60 -2.50 -8.95
CA ARG A 85 15.23 -3.84 -9.01
C ARG A 85 15.18 -4.60 -7.69
N LEU A 86 15.03 -3.88 -6.58
CA LEU A 86 15.04 -4.45 -5.23
C LEU A 86 13.65 -4.95 -4.81
N VAL A 87 12.60 -4.44 -5.44
CA VAL A 87 11.21 -4.81 -5.15
C VAL A 87 10.71 -5.81 -6.20
N ASN A 88 10.22 -6.96 -5.74
CA ASN A 88 9.59 -7.93 -6.64
C ASN A 88 8.33 -7.31 -7.31
N SER A 89 8.27 -7.34 -8.65
CA SER A 89 7.13 -6.83 -9.42
C SER A 89 5.79 -7.40 -8.96
N GLN A 90 5.73 -8.68 -8.58
CA GLN A 90 4.52 -9.32 -8.07
C GLN A 90 3.99 -8.65 -6.79
N LEU A 91 4.89 -8.10 -5.96
CA LEU A 91 4.50 -7.39 -4.74
C LEU A 91 3.76 -6.09 -5.07
N ILE A 92 4.24 -5.36 -6.09
CA ILE A 92 3.64 -4.12 -6.60
C ILE A 92 2.26 -4.43 -7.22
N GLU A 93 2.17 -5.52 -8.00
CA GLU A 93 0.90 -5.93 -8.60
C GLU A 93 -0.15 -6.30 -7.54
N GLN A 94 0.25 -7.04 -6.50
CA GLN A 94 -0.64 -7.39 -5.39
C GLN A 94 -1.08 -6.14 -4.62
N TYR A 95 -0.16 -5.19 -4.41
CA TYR A 95 -0.48 -3.91 -3.78
C TYR A 95 -1.53 -3.15 -4.58
N ALA A 96 -1.30 -2.98 -5.88
CA ALA A 96 -2.20 -2.29 -6.79
C ALA A 96 -3.61 -2.90 -6.82
N VAL A 97 -3.72 -4.24 -6.86
CA VAL A 97 -5.03 -4.92 -6.79
C VAL A 97 -5.69 -4.69 -5.43
N SER A 98 -4.95 -4.85 -4.34
CA SER A 98 -5.52 -4.73 -2.99
C SER A 98 -6.08 -3.33 -2.74
N VAL A 99 -5.34 -2.30 -3.16
CA VAL A 99 -5.77 -0.91 -3.09
C VAL A 99 -7.01 -0.67 -3.94
N SER A 100 -7.02 -1.15 -5.19
CA SER A 100 -8.18 -0.98 -6.07
C SER A 100 -9.45 -1.63 -5.53
N ARG A 101 -9.31 -2.83 -4.94
CA ARG A 101 -10.42 -3.53 -4.29
C ARG A 101 -10.89 -2.82 -3.04
N TRP A 102 -9.99 -2.19 -2.29
CA TRP A 102 -10.36 -1.36 -1.16
C TRP A 102 -11.19 -0.15 -1.60
N ILE A 103 -10.75 0.58 -2.63
CA ILE A 103 -11.50 1.72 -3.21
C ILE A 103 -12.91 1.27 -3.63
N GLN A 104 -13.02 0.15 -4.35
CA GLN A 104 -14.33 -0.39 -4.76
C GLN A 104 -15.22 -0.77 -3.58
N CYS A 105 -14.66 -1.30 -2.48
CA CYS A 105 -15.44 -1.59 -1.29
C CYS A 105 -15.95 -0.30 -0.64
N GLU A 106 -15.13 0.74 -0.54
CA GLU A 106 -15.54 2.06 -0.02
C GLU A 106 -16.61 2.73 -0.88
N GLU A 107 -16.53 2.60 -2.21
CA GLU A 107 -17.61 3.02 -3.11
C GLU A 107 -18.90 2.24 -2.87
N CYS A 108 -18.82 0.91 -2.73
CA CYS A 108 -19.98 0.08 -2.45
C CYS A 108 -20.61 0.45 -1.10
N ILE A 109 -19.81 0.70 -0.07
CA ILE A 109 -20.28 1.19 1.24
C ILE A 109 -20.99 2.54 1.08
N SER A 110 -20.43 3.45 0.28
CA SER A 110 -21.05 4.75 0.01
C SER A 110 -22.35 4.66 -0.79
N LYS A 111 -22.51 3.64 -1.63
CA LYS A 111 -23.71 3.40 -2.45
C LYS A 111 -24.80 2.64 -1.69
N PHE A 112 -24.44 1.63 -0.92
CA PHE A 112 -25.38 0.68 -0.30
C PHE A 112 -25.53 0.86 1.22
N GLY A 113 -24.67 1.64 1.85
CA GLY A 113 -24.67 1.87 3.30
C GLY A 113 -23.99 0.76 4.11
N PHE A 114 -23.98 0.96 5.42
CA PHE A 114 -23.28 0.08 6.38
C PHE A 114 -24.07 -1.15 6.81
N LEU A 115 -25.38 -1.17 6.56
CA LEU A 115 -26.28 -2.24 6.96
C LEU A 115 -26.85 -2.97 5.74
N ALA A 116 -26.98 -4.28 5.84
CA ALA A 116 -27.63 -5.15 4.88
C ALA A 116 -28.66 -6.04 5.59
N ARG A 117 -29.38 -6.89 4.84
CA ARG A 117 -30.31 -7.88 5.39
C ARG A 117 -29.78 -9.28 5.14
N HIS A 118 -29.88 -10.15 6.14
CA HIS A 118 -29.52 -11.55 6.00
C HIS A 118 -30.46 -12.25 5.01
N PRO A 119 -29.95 -13.00 4.02
CA PRO A 119 -30.77 -13.52 2.92
C PRO A 119 -31.84 -14.53 3.33
N THR A 120 -31.65 -15.23 4.45
CA THR A 120 -32.61 -16.27 4.91
C THR A 120 -33.44 -15.85 6.13
N THR A 121 -32.95 -14.95 6.98
CA THR A 121 -33.63 -14.57 8.23
C THR A 121 -34.22 -13.17 8.20
N GLY A 122 -33.85 -12.33 7.22
CA GLY A 122 -34.32 -10.96 7.08
C GLY A 122 -33.79 -9.98 8.14
N ASN A 123 -33.05 -10.47 9.14
CA ASN A 123 -32.45 -9.66 10.20
C ASN A 123 -31.39 -8.69 9.63
N ALA A 124 -31.23 -7.54 10.28
CA ALA A 124 -30.19 -6.58 9.94
C ALA A 124 -28.80 -7.16 10.25
N ILE A 125 -27.88 -7.03 9.30
CA ILE A 125 -26.48 -7.43 9.40
C ILE A 125 -25.57 -6.29 8.92
N ALA A 126 -24.29 -6.36 9.23
CA ALA A 126 -23.31 -5.47 8.61
C ALA A 126 -23.23 -5.76 7.10
N SER A 127 -23.06 -4.70 6.30
CA SER A 127 -22.82 -4.82 4.88
C SER A 127 -21.55 -5.66 4.62
N PRO A 128 -21.59 -6.64 3.70
CA PRO A 128 -20.44 -7.50 3.41
C PRO A 128 -19.22 -6.69 2.94
N TYR A 129 -19.47 -5.54 2.30
CA TYR A 129 -18.42 -4.63 1.83
C TYR A 129 -17.62 -3.99 2.98
N VAL A 130 -18.19 -3.87 4.18
CA VAL A 130 -17.48 -3.32 5.35
C VAL A 130 -16.37 -4.27 5.81
N ALA A 131 -16.66 -5.57 5.87
CA ALA A 131 -15.66 -6.58 6.23
C ALA A 131 -14.57 -6.67 5.15
N MET A 132 -14.98 -6.73 3.87
CA MET A 132 -14.05 -6.76 2.73
C MET A 132 -13.15 -5.52 2.67
N SER A 133 -13.70 -4.32 2.89
CA SER A 133 -12.93 -3.06 2.92
C SER A 133 -11.81 -3.14 3.96
N ARG A 134 -12.12 -3.59 5.18
CA ARG A 134 -11.13 -3.74 6.26
C ARG A 134 -10.03 -4.74 5.89
N ASP A 135 -10.38 -5.85 5.24
CA ASP A 135 -9.41 -6.88 4.86
C ASP A 135 -8.45 -6.37 3.77
N TYR A 136 -8.98 -5.70 2.74
CA TYR A 136 -8.14 -5.09 1.68
C TYR A 136 -7.33 -3.91 2.19
N MET A 137 -7.85 -3.10 3.10
CA MET A 137 -7.09 -2.05 3.79
C MET A 137 -5.87 -2.65 4.49
N LYS A 138 -6.08 -3.71 5.30
CA LYS A 138 -5.00 -4.39 6.02
C LYS A 138 -3.98 -5.01 5.05
N GLN A 139 -4.44 -5.68 4.00
CA GLN A 139 -3.57 -6.26 2.98
C GLN A 139 -2.74 -5.19 2.27
N SER A 140 -3.36 -4.08 1.88
CA SER A 140 -2.69 -2.95 1.25
C SER A 140 -1.62 -2.34 2.17
N SER A 141 -1.94 -2.13 3.45
CA SER A 141 -0.96 -1.63 4.43
C SER A 141 0.22 -2.59 4.65
N GLN A 142 -0.03 -3.91 4.66
CA GLN A 142 1.03 -4.91 4.80
C GLN A 142 1.95 -4.94 3.57
N LEU A 143 1.37 -4.94 2.37
CA LEU A 143 2.13 -4.92 1.12
C LEU A 143 2.93 -3.63 0.99
N TRP A 144 2.32 -2.49 1.32
CA TRP A 144 3.02 -1.20 1.37
C TRP A 144 4.18 -1.22 2.35
N PHE A 145 3.99 -1.77 3.56
CA PHE A 145 5.07 -1.87 4.53
C PHE A 145 6.25 -2.70 3.99
N GLN A 146 5.99 -3.79 3.28
CA GLN A 146 7.04 -4.59 2.65
C GLN A 146 7.79 -3.81 1.56
N ILE A 147 7.07 -3.13 0.66
CA ILE A 147 7.66 -2.29 -0.39
C ILE A 147 8.49 -1.16 0.24
N PHE A 148 7.91 -0.44 1.19
CA PHE A 148 8.53 0.71 1.84
C PHE A 148 9.76 0.32 2.68
N GLN A 149 9.74 -0.86 3.31
CA GLN A 149 10.88 -1.35 4.09
C GLN A 149 12.10 -1.57 3.18
N VAL A 150 11.91 -2.13 1.98
CA VAL A 150 13.00 -2.27 0.99
C VAL A 150 13.59 -0.91 0.65
N VAL A 151 12.75 0.10 0.38
CA VAL A 151 13.23 1.46 0.08
C VAL A 151 13.97 2.05 1.27
N LYS A 152 13.44 1.92 2.48
CA LYS A 152 14.04 2.47 3.71
C LYS A 152 15.40 1.84 4.03
N GLU A 153 15.58 0.56 3.71
CA GLU A 153 16.82 -0.17 3.96
C GLU A 153 17.90 0.08 2.90
N ASN A 154 17.54 0.62 1.72
CA ASN A 154 18.48 0.76 0.60
C ASN A 154 18.68 2.20 0.13
N ASN A 155 17.79 3.12 0.50
CA ASN A 155 17.93 4.52 0.14
C ASN A 155 18.77 5.28 1.19
N ALA A 156 19.88 5.87 0.74
CA ALA A 156 20.77 6.66 1.57
C ALA A 156 20.23 8.06 1.89
N VAL A 157 19.17 8.51 1.21
CA VAL A 157 18.55 9.83 1.39
C VAL A 157 17.26 9.70 2.20
N ALA A 158 17.13 10.50 3.27
CA ALA A 158 15.90 10.59 4.04
C ALA A 158 14.77 11.20 3.19
N TYR A 159 13.64 10.48 3.11
CA TYR A 159 12.49 10.93 2.35
C TYR A 159 11.51 11.76 3.21
N GLN A 160 11.03 12.89 2.68
CA GLN A 160 10.06 13.79 3.31
C GLN A 160 8.89 14.21 2.39
N GLY A 161 8.58 13.46 1.32
CA GLY A 161 7.52 13.80 0.35
C GLY A 161 6.30 12.87 0.37
N THR A 162 5.43 12.99 -0.64
CA THR A 162 4.22 12.18 -0.85
C THR A 162 4.54 10.73 -1.25
N THR A 163 3.86 9.75 -0.69
CA THR A 163 4.00 8.35 -1.08
C THR A 163 2.78 7.85 -1.86
N PRO A 164 2.91 6.78 -2.67
CA PRO A 164 1.77 6.11 -3.29
C PRO A 164 0.65 5.79 -2.31
N GLN A 165 0.99 5.46 -1.05
CA GLN A 165 0.00 5.23 0.00
C GLN A 165 -0.78 6.50 0.41
N ASP A 166 -0.16 7.67 0.34
CA ASP A 166 -0.82 8.96 0.56
C ASP A 166 -1.76 9.29 -0.61
N ASP A 167 -1.36 8.97 -1.84
CA ASP A 167 -2.20 9.14 -3.03
C ASP A 167 -3.42 8.23 -2.99
N VAL A 168 -3.30 7.01 -2.44
CA VAL A 168 -4.46 6.14 -2.15
C VAL A 168 -5.43 6.83 -1.20
N MET A 169 -4.91 7.44 -0.13
CA MET A 169 -5.75 8.17 0.81
C MET A 169 -6.44 9.36 0.11
N GLU A 170 -5.72 10.08 -0.75
CA GLU A 170 -6.31 11.16 -1.53
C GLU A 170 -7.42 10.67 -2.46
N ARG A 171 -7.20 9.55 -3.17
CA ARG A 171 -8.23 8.92 -4.02
C ARG A 171 -9.47 8.56 -3.24
N LEU A 172 -9.32 7.92 -2.09
CA LEU A 172 -10.45 7.60 -1.19
C LEU A 172 -11.20 8.86 -0.74
N LEU A 173 -10.49 9.97 -0.47
CA LEU A 173 -11.12 11.24 -0.12
C LEU A 173 -11.84 11.89 -1.31
N ARG A 174 -11.26 11.81 -2.53
CA ARG A 174 -11.89 12.30 -3.77
C ARG A 174 -13.17 11.54 -4.10
N THR A 175 -13.14 10.20 -3.99
CA THR A 175 -14.33 9.35 -4.12
C THR A 175 -15.46 9.78 -3.17
N ARG A 176 -15.11 10.29 -1.97
CA ARG A 176 -16.08 10.82 -1.01
C ARG A 176 -16.54 12.26 -1.31
N LYS A 177 -15.68 13.10 -1.89
CA LYS A 177 -15.99 14.52 -2.20
C LYS A 177 -16.83 14.73 -3.46
N GLY A 178 -16.98 13.72 -4.33
CA GLY A 178 -17.79 13.80 -5.56
C GLY A 178 -19.32 13.85 -5.38
N LYS A 179 -19.82 14.29 -4.22
CA LYS A 179 -21.27 14.42 -3.92
C LYS A 179 -21.55 15.61 -3.00
N TYR A 180 -21.33 16.82 -3.48
CA TYR A 180 -22.07 18.03 -3.08
C TYR A 180 -22.21 18.95 -4.29
#